data_AF-A0A9W7EKE9-F1
#
_entry.id   AF-A0A9W7EKE9-F1
#
_cell.length_a   1.000
_cell.length_b   1.000
_cell.length_c   1.000
_cell.angle_alpha   90.00
_cell.angle_beta   90.00
_cell.angle_gamma   90.00
#
_symmetry.space_group_name_H-M   'P 1'
#
loop_
_entity.id
_entity.type
_entity.pdbx_description
1 polymer ?
#
loop_
_entity_poly.entity_id
_entity_poly.type
_entity_poly.pdbx_seq_one_letter_code
_entity_poly.pdbx_strand_id
1 'polypeptide(L)'
;MTKILRSTVLLLTLVSMLLFDSGATNIESGTAEIGKIMGTTGVETMTLCLNCSNTDGCESDSSPLEFEVPVDTCFSPTELYPDAGDVWGEYDILDTCNERGVKRVIFDSKNGTCLNATDTYILQYDKCLGPFGAPRPWGVFECVDSAN
;
A
#
# COMPACT_ATOMS: atom_id res chain seq x y z
N MET A 1 -41.75 62.93 -36.44
CA MET A 1 -41.44 63.26 -37.84
C MET A 1 -40.36 62.31 -38.32
N THR A 2 -40.62 61.70 -39.47
CA THR A 2 -39.99 60.51 -40.05
C THR A 2 -38.96 60.89 -41.12
N LYS A 3 -37.88 60.11 -41.27
CA LYS A 3 -37.06 59.89 -42.51
C LYS A 3 -36.13 58.71 -42.21
N ILE A 4 -36.40 57.45 -42.60
CA ILE A 4 -36.30 56.80 -43.93
C ILE A 4 -34.87 56.95 -44.50
N LEU A 5 -33.98 55.95 -44.37
CA LEU A 5 -33.77 54.68 -45.13
C LEU A 5 -32.89 54.84 -46.39
N ARG A 6 -32.08 53.79 -46.65
CA ARG A 6 -31.28 53.42 -47.86
C ARG A 6 -29.76 53.63 -47.71
N SER A 7 -28.85 52.77 -48.15
CA SER A 7 -28.95 51.48 -48.85
C SER A 7 -27.58 50.79 -48.80
N THR A 8 -27.60 49.52 -48.44
CA THR A 8 -26.85 48.37 -48.98
C THR A 8 -25.71 48.64 -49.98
N VAL A 9 -24.50 48.18 -49.65
CA VAL A 9 -23.67 47.37 -50.57
C VAL A 9 -23.09 46.19 -49.79
N LEU A 10 -23.26 45.03 -50.40
CA LEU A 10 -22.94 43.67 -49.99
C LEU A 10 -21.75 43.19 -50.85
N LEU A 11 -20.73 42.57 -50.27
CA LEU A 11 -19.90 41.48 -50.85
C LEU A 11 -18.80 41.10 -49.84
N LEU A 12 -18.82 39.90 -49.21
CA LEU A 12 -18.11 38.66 -49.59
C LEU A 12 -16.59 38.88 -49.71
N THR A 13 -15.67 38.27 -48.97
CA THR A 13 -15.42 36.89 -48.45
C THR A 13 -14.27 37.03 -47.42
N LEU A 14 -13.86 36.10 -46.55
CA LEU A 14 -13.47 34.71 -46.75
C LEU A 14 -13.21 34.07 -45.38
N VAL A 15 -13.57 32.79 -45.25
CA VAL A 15 -13.37 31.91 -44.09
C VAL A 15 -11.88 31.66 -43.85
N SER A 16 -11.44 31.66 -42.60
CA SER A 16 -10.33 30.81 -42.14
C SER A 16 -10.54 30.45 -40.67
N MET A 17 -11.13 29.28 -40.45
CA MET A 17 -10.96 28.49 -39.24
C MET A 17 -9.49 28.09 -39.14
N LEU A 18 -8.80 28.43 -38.06
CA LEU A 18 -7.81 27.54 -37.45
C LEU A 18 -7.87 27.72 -35.93
N LEU A 19 -8.23 26.62 -35.28
CA LEU A 19 -8.08 26.30 -33.87
C LEU A 19 -6.62 26.51 -33.44
N PHE A 20 -6.35 26.83 -32.18
CA PHE A 20 -5.42 26.10 -31.30
C PHE A 20 -5.33 26.78 -29.92
N ASP A 21 -4.83 25.98 -28.99
CA ASP A 21 -5.25 25.80 -27.62
C ASP A 21 -4.92 26.90 -26.61
N SER A 22 -5.61 26.81 -25.48
CA SER A 22 -5.38 27.61 -24.28
C SER A 22 -4.00 27.30 -23.69
N GLY A 23 -3.01 28.15 -23.97
CA GLY A 23 -1.69 28.08 -23.35
C GLY A 23 -1.74 28.56 -21.89
N ALA A 24 -1.99 27.64 -20.97
CA ALA A 24 -1.75 27.85 -19.55
C ALA A 24 -0.24 28.11 -19.31
N THR A 25 0.04 29.13 -18.52
CA THR A 25 1.37 29.54 -18.08
C THR A 25 2.09 28.41 -17.35
N ASN A 26 3.25 27.99 -17.88
CA ASN A 26 4.16 27.07 -17.19
C ASN A 26 4.66 27.73 -15.91
N ILE A 27 4.24 27.20 -14.76
CA ILE A 27 4.92 27.41 -13.48
C ILE A 27 6.09 26.43 -13.47
N GLU A 28 7.32 26.94 -13.58
CA GLU A 28 8.52 26.21 -13.18
C GLU A 28 8.46 25.99 -11.67
N SER A 29 7.86 24.88 -11.27
CA SER A 29 7.97 24.36 -9.91
C SER A 29 9.08 23.32 -9.93
N GLY A 30 10.24 23.69 -9.39
CA GLY A 30 11.31 22.75 -9.11
C GLY A 30 10.75 21.59 -8.28
N THR A 31 10.69 20.41 -8.90
CA THR A 31 10.43 19.16 -8.21
C THR A 31 11.63 18.87 -7.33
N ALA A 32 11.52 19.23 -6.05
CA ALA A 32 12.18 18.45 -5.02
C ALA A 32 11.71 17.00 -5.22
N GLU A 33 12.66 16.07 -5.33
CA GLU A 33 12.46 14.64 -5.28
C GLU A 33 11.78 14.29 -3.94
N ILE A 34 10.47 14.42 -3.88
CA ILE A 34 9.66 13.84 -2.80
C ILE A 34 9.65 12.35 -3.14
N GLY A 35 10.41 11.60 -2.35
CA GLY A 35 10.63 10.17 -2.52
C GLY A 35 9.35 9.50 -2.99
N LYS A 36 9.48 8.82 -4.13
CA LYS A 36 8.52 7.82 -4.60
C LYS A 36 8.14 6.98 -3.38
N ILE A 37 6.95 7.22 -2.81
CA ILE A 37 6.34 6.28 -1.89
C ILE A 37 5.99 5.12 -2.80
N MET A 38 6.94 4.20 -2.97
CA MET A 38 6.75 2.94 -3.64
C MET A 38 5.77 2.17 -2.76
N GLY A 39 4.48 2.42 -2.93
CA GLY A 39 3.48 1.39 -2.69
C GLY A 39 3.70 0.33 -3.76
N THR A 40 4.71 -0.50 -3.55
CA THR A 40 4.81 -1.77 -4.26
C THR A 40 3.69 -2.62 -3.70
N THR A 41 2.83 -3.13 -4.57
CA THR A 41 1.88 -4.19 -4.19
C THR A 41 2.72 -5.44 -3.89
N GLY A 42 3.31 -5.50 -2.71
CA GLY A 42 4.16 -6.60 -2.26
C GLY A 42 3.34 -7.69 -1.58
N VAL A 43 3.95 -8.87 -1.49
CA VAL A 43 3.50 -9.91 -0.55
C VAL A 43 4.59 -10.04 0.51
N GLU A 44 4.18 -10.01 1.77
CA GLU A 44 5.04 -10.36 2.89
C GLU A 44 4.93 -11.88 3.09
N THR A 45 6.06 -12.56 3.19
CA THR A 45 6.11 -13.94 3.68
C THR A 45 6.46 -13.89 5.16
N MET A 46 5.54 -14.37 5.99
CA MET A 46 5.76 -14.55 7.42
C MET A 46 5.90 -16.04 7.73
N THR A 47 7.02 -16.44 8.32
CA THR A 47 7.30 -17.83 8.69
C THR A 47 7.38 -17.96 10.20
N LEU A 48 6.43 -18.66 10.80
CA LEU A 48 6.36 -18.93 12.25
C LEU A 48 6.97 -20.28 12.61
N CYS A 49 7.81 -20.30 13.65
CA CYS A 49 8.54 -21.49 14.08
C CYS A 49 8.60 -21.65 15.61
N LEU A 50 8.72 -22.91 16.04
CA LEU A 50 8.93 -23.35 17.43
C LEU A 50 10.38 -23.15 17.86
N ASN A 51 11.31 -23.49 16.96
CA ASN A 51 12.74 -23.41 17.18
C ASN A 51 13.28 -22.29 16.31
N CYS A 52 13.65 -21.19 16.97
CA CYS A 52 14.14 -20.03 16.28
C CYS A 52 15.28 -19.34 17.03
N SER A 53 16.23 -18.79 16.28
CA SER A 53 17.30 -17.97 16.81
C SER A 53 17.51 -16.72 15.95
N ASN A 54 18.16 -15.71 16.52
CA ASN A 54 18.51 -14.49 15.78
C ASN A 54 19.55 -14.70 14.66
N THR A 55 20.23 -15.85 14.65
CA THR A 55 21.26 -16.21 13.67
C THR A 55 20.75 -17.17 12.61
N ASP A 56 19.94 -18.14 13.00
CA ASP A 56 19.55 -19.27 12.14
C ASP A 56 18.08 -19.17 11.68
N GLY A 57 17.37 -18.12 12.11
CA GLY A 57 15.96 -17.93 11.79
C GLY A 57 15.14 -19.19 12.11
N CYS A 58 14.28 -19.60 11.17
CA CYS A 58 13.47 -20.81 11.29
C CYS A 58 14.13 -22.07 10.65
N GLU A 59 15.40 -22.04 10.25
CA GLU A 59 16.06 -23.16 9.53
C GLU A 59 16.05 -24.48 10.30
N SER A 60 16.04 -24.41 11.64
CA SER A 60 16.05 -25.58 12.52
C SER A 60 14.65 -26.10 12.88
N ASP A 61 13.58 -25.50 12.37
CA ASP A 61 12.22 -26.01 12.56
C ASP A 61 11.89 -27.07 11.52
N SER A 62 11.48 -28.25 11.97
CA SER A 62 11.06 -29.36 11.10
C SER A 62 9.69 -29.15 10.44
N SER A 63 8.95 -28.13 10.88
CA SER A 63 7.56 -27.89 10.52
C SER A 63 7.19 -26.42 10.67
N PRO A 64 7.83 -25.47 9.98
CA PRO A 64 7.44 -24.06 10.03
C PRO A 64 6.03 -23.86 9.46
N LEU A 65 5.36 -22.79 9.89
CA LEU A 65 4.06 -22.36 9.35
C LEU A 65 4.25 -21.06 8.58
N GLU A 66 3.87 -21.04 7.31
CA GLU A 66 4.10 -19.92 6.39
C GLU A 66 2.79 -19.23 6.02
N PHE A 67 2.82 -17.91 5.93
CA PHE A 67 1.70 -17.06 5.54
C PHE A 67 2.11 -16.04 4.49
N GLU A 68 1.27 -15.87 3.47
CA GLU A 68 1.36 -14.77 2.49
C GLU A 68 0.50 -13.60 2.96
N VAL A 69 1.13 -12.66 3.64
CA VAL A 69 0.47 -11.51 4.26
C VAL A 69 0.33 -10.37 3.25
N PRO A 70 -0.89 -9.81 3.06
CA PRO A 70 -1.10 -8.74 2.10
C PRO A 70 -0.49 -7.42 2.61
N VAL A 71 0.42 -6.85 1.82
CA VAL A 71 1.08 -5.58 2.14
C VAL A 71 0.21 -4.40 1.69
N ASP A 72 0.24 -3.32 2.47
CA ASP A 72 -0.49 -2.08 2.23
C ASP A 72 -2.01 -2.25 2.08
N THR A 73 -2.53 -3.36 2.61
CA THR A 73 -3.94 -3.71 2.61
C THR A 73 -4.37 -4.14 4.00
N CYS A 74 -5.46 -3.57 4.51
CA CYS A 74 -6.02 -4.00 5.77
C CYS A 74 -6.62 -5.40 5.66
N PHE A 75 -6.40 -6.26 6.65
CA PHE A 75 -7.01 -7.59 6.69
C PHE A 75 -7.39 -8.01 8.11
N SER A 76 -8.39 -8.88 8.22
CA SER A 76 -8.72 -9.62 9.44
C SER A 76 -8.10 -11.02 9.35
N PRO A 77 -7.13 -11.39 10.21
CA PRO A 77 -6.49 -12.71 10.14
C PRO A 77 -7.47 -13.86 10.30
N THR A 78 -8.53 -13.68 11.08
CA THR A 78 -9.56 -14.71 11.31
C THR A 78 -10.41 -14.98 10.07
N GLU A 79 -10.55 -14.00 9.17
CA GLU A 79 -11.23 -14.16 7.89
C GLU A 79 -10.27 -14.72 6.82
N LEU A 80 -9.02 -14.24 6.81
CA LEU A 80 -8.03 -14.59 5.78
C LEU A 80 -7.40 -15.98 6.01
N TYR A 81 -7.19 -16.38 7.26
CA TYR A 81 -6.54 -17.64 7.65
C TYR A 81 -7.40 -18.41 8.67
N PRO A 82 -8.60 -18.89 8.27
CA PRO A 82 -9.54 -19.51 9.21
C PRO A 82 -9.00 -20.79 9.89
N ASP A 83 -8.03 -21.45 9.26
CA ASP A 83 -7.43 -22.70 9.74
C ASP A 83 -6.10 -22.50 10.50
N ALA A 84 -5.67 -21.25 10.72
CA ALA A 84 -4.38 -20.94 11.34
C ALA A 84 -4.30 -21.25 12.85
N GLY A 85 -5.44 -21.50 13.50
CA GLY A 85 -5.51 -21.68 14.95
C GLY A 85 -5.10 -20.43 15.73
N ASP A 86 -4.53 -20.61 16.92
CA ASP A 86 -4.27 -19.53 17.88
C ASP A 86 -2.96 -18.75 17.62
N VAL A 87 -2.44 -18.79 16.40
CA VAL A 87 -1.23 -18.03 16.01
C VAL A 87 -1.54 -16.55 15.75
N TRP A 88 -2.77 -16.26 15.33
CA TRP A 88 -3.26 -14.91 15.08
C TRP A 88 -4.27 -14.47 16.14
N GLY A 89 -4.30 -13.16 16.40
CA GLY A 89 -5.38 -12.53 17.18
C GLY A 89 -6.63 -12.28 16.33
N GLU A 90 -7.69 -11.80 16.98
CA GLU A 90 -8.95 -11.43 16.35
C GLU A 90 -8.97 -10.02 15.74
N TYR A 91 -7.87 -9.29 15.87
CA TYR A 91 -7.75 -7.87 15.50
C TYR A 91 -7.29 -7.70 14.06
N ASP A 92 -7.74 -6.62 13.43
CA ASP A 92 -7.31 -6.24 12.09
C ASP A 92 -5.84 -5.80 12.10
N ILE A 93 -5.16 -6.10 10.99
CA ILE A 93 -3.74 -5.83 10.80
C ILE A 93 -3.54 -5.08 9.48
N LEU A 94 -2.62 -4.13 9.49
CA LEU A 94 -2.04 -3.52 8.29
C LEU A 94 -0.52 -3.62 8.37
N ASP A 95 0.06 -4.29 7.38
CA ASP A 95 1.49 -4.40 7.22
C ASP A 95 1.98 -3.54 6.05
N THR A 96 3.04 -2.77 6.28
CA THR A 96 3.73 -1.99 5.25
C THR A 96 5.20 -2.36 5.25
N CYS A 97 5.71 -2.79 4.11
CA CYS A 97 7.13 -3.10 3.93
C CYS A 97 7.94 -1.83 3.65
N ASN A 98 9.19 -1.80 4.13
CA ASN A 98 10.17 -0.80 3.74
C ASN A 98 11.60 -1.38 3.90
N GLU A 99 12.61 -0.59 3.57
CA GLU A 99 14.03 -0.97 3.66
C GLU A 99 14.49 -1.48 5.05
N ARG A 100 13.73 -1.21 6.12
CA ARG A 100 14.09 -1.58 7.50
C ARG A 100 13.36 -2.82 8.02
N GLY A 101 12.37 -3.32 7.30
CA GLY A 101 11.49 -4.39 7.76
C GLY A 101 10.02 -4.13 7.48
N VAL A 102 9.18 -4.91 8.14
CA VAL A 102 7.71 -4.78 8.13
C VAL A 102 7.29 -3.83 9.25
N LYS A 103 6.54 -2.78 8.91
CA LYS A 103 5.79 -2.00 9.89
C LYS A 103 4.40 -2.62 10.02
N ARG A 104 4.15 -3.25 11.17
CA ARG A 104 2.85 -3.82 11.53
C ARG A 104 2.05 -2.86 12.39
N VAL A 105 0.82 -2.58 12.00
CA VAL A 105 -0.14 -1.83 12.81
C VAL A 105 -1.32 -2.74 13.14
N ILE A 106 -1.69 -2.80 14.41
CA ILE A 106 -2.85 -3.56 14.90
C ILE A 106 -3.97 -2.58 15.24
N PHE A 107 -5.21 -2.96 14.92
CA PHE A 107 -6.40 -2.13 15.10
C PHE A 107 -7.46 -2.87 15.93
N ASP A 108 -8.28 -2.13 16.67
CA ASP A 108 -9.35 -2.71 17.50
C ASP A 108 -10.50 -3.31 16.67
N SER A 109 -10.63 -2.91 15.40
CA SER A 109 -11.56 -3.54 14.45
C SER A 109 -11.18 -4.99 14.14
N LYS A 110 -12.15 -5.78 13.65
CA LYS A 110 -12.03 -7.24 13.48
C LYS A 110 -12.60 -7.74 12.15
N ASN A 111 -12.82 -6.83 11.20
CA ASN A 111 -13.60 -7.04 9.98
C ASN A 111 -12.91 -6.45 8.73
N GLY A 112 -11.59 -6.31 8.78
CA GLY A 112 -10.77 -5.77 7.68
C GLY A 112 -10.94 -4.27 7.44
N THR A 113 -11.40 -3.49 8.43
CA THR A 113 -11.62 -2.04 8.26
C THR A 113 -10.49 -1.18 8.79
N CYS A 114 -9.63 -1.71 9.68
CA CYS A 114 -8.51 -1.01 10.30
C CYS A 114 -8.94 0.31 10.97
N LEU A 115 -9.93 0.23 11.84
CA LEU A 115 -10.40 1.35 12.65
C LEU A 115 -9.79 1.29 14.05
N ASN A 116 -9.36 2.45 14.56
CA ASN A 116 -8.76 2.62 15.89
C ASN A 116 -7.46 1.83 16.07
N ALA A 117 -6.36 2.34 15.52
CA ALA A 117 -5.03 1.77 15.71
C ALA A 117 -4.67 1.71 17.20
N THR A 118 -4.23 0.55 17.68
CA THR A 118 -3.87 0.30 19.08
C THR A 118 -2.36 0.19 19.26
N ASP A 119 -1.70 -0.53 18.35
CA ASP A 119 -0.29 -0.90 18.48
C ASP A 119 0.45 -0.73 17.16
N THR A 120 1.77 -0.52 17.24
CA THR A 120 2.64 -0.43 16.08
C THR A 120 3.99 -1.07 16.38
N TYR A 121 4.44 -1.95 15.49
CA TYR A 121 5.69 -2.69 15.60
C TYR A 121 6.53 -2.49 14.34
N ILE A 122 7.86 -2.55 14.50
CA ILE A 122 8.81 -2.65 13.40
C ILE A 122 9.47 -4.02 13.51
N LEU A 123 9.12 -4.90 12.59
CA LEU A 123 9.60 -6.28 12.50
C LEU A 123 10.75 -6.31 11.50
N GLN A 124 11.97 -6.42 12.00
CA GLN A 124 13.17 -6.45 11.17
C GLN A 124 13.25 -7.73 10.35
N TYR A 125 13.73 -7.60 9.12
CA TYR A 125 14.12 -8.75 8.30
C TYR A 125 15.28 -9.52 8.95
N ASP A 126 15.44 -10.80 8.59
CA ASP A 126 16.52 -11.70 9.06
C ASP A 126 16.66 -11.79 10.59
N LYS A 127 15.56 -11.52 11.31
CA LYS A 127 15.50 -11.59 12.77
C LYS A 127 14.32 -12.44 13.15
N CYS A 128 14.52 -13.24 14.18
CA CYS A 128 13.43 -13.98 14.74
C CYS A 128 12.75 -13.18 15.84
N LEU A 129 11.52 -12.73 15.58
CA LEU A 129 10.79 -11.78 16.42
C LEU A 129 9.48 -12.41 16.91
N GLY A 130 8.88 -11.85 17.96
CA GLY A 130 7.72 -12.46 18.65
C GLY A 130 7.45 -11.83 20.02
N PRO A 131 6.38 -12.26 20.74
CA PRO A 131 5.65 -13.53 20.58
C PRO A 131 4.53 -13.56 19.49
N PHE A 132 4.36 -14.69 18.79
CA PHE A 132 3.29 -14.96 17.81
C PHE A 132 2.37 -16.13 18.19
N GLY A 133 1.55 -15.93 19.22
CA GLY A 133 0.59 -16.93 19.66
C GLY A 133 1.23 -18.26 20.11
N ALA A 134 0.39 -19.21 20.50
CA ALA A 134 0.82 -20.56 20.84
C ALA A 134 0.49 -21.51 19.67
N PRO A 135 1.31 -22.53 19.39
CA PRO A 135 2.57 -22.89 20.05
C PRO A 135 3.82 -22.23 19.45
N ARG A 136 3.67 -21.32 18.48
CA ARG A 136 4.77 -20.78 17.64
C ARG A 136 5.13 -19.34 18.01
N PRO A 137 5.83 -19.11 19.14
CA PRO A 137 6.05 -17.75 19.63
C PRO A 137 6.95 -16.92 18.73
N TRP A 138 7.70 -17.46 17.77
CA TRP A 138 8.63 -16.65 17.01
C TRP A 138 8.42 -16.81 15.51
N GLY A 139 8.81 -15.79 14.75
CA GLY A 139 8.79 -15.84 13.30
C GLY A 139 9.80 -14.93 12.63
N VAL A 140 10.04 -15.20 11.36
CA VAL A 140 10.86 -14.40 10.44
C VAL A 140 9.98 -13.79 9.36
N PHE A 141 10.46 -12.68 8.79
CA PHE A 141 9.70 -11.81 7.90
C PHE A 141 10.52 -11.52 6.65
N GLU A 142 9.88 -11.59 5.51
CA GLU A 142 10.44 -11.23 4.22
C GLU A 142 9.38 -10.49 3.41
N CYS A 143 9.78 -9.48 2.64
CA CYS A 143 8.88 -8.87 1.66
C CYS A 143 9.46 -9.02 0.27
N VAL A 144 8.64 -9.51 -0.65
CA VAL A 144 8.98 -9.52 -2.06
C VAL A 144 8.25 -8.33 -2.68
N ASP A 145 9.02 -7.37 -3.18
CA ASP A 145 8.47 -6.37 -4.08
C ASP A 145 7.90 -7.12 -5.29
N SER A 146 6.62 -6.89 -5.64
CA SER A 146 6.15 -7.22 -6.98
C SER A 146 6.79 -6.23 -7.97
N ALA A 147 8.08 -6.42 -8.20
CA ALA A 147 8.81 -5.77 -9.25
C ALA A 147 8.30 -6.36 -10.58
N ASN A 148 7.52 -5.55 -11.28
CA ASN A 148 7.22 -5.75 -12.70
C ASN A 148 8.49 -5.59 -13.53
#